data_AF-A0A0R0HZP7-F1
#
_entry.id   AF-A0A0R0HZP7-F1
#
_cell.length_a   1.000
_cell.length_b   1.000
_cell.length_c   1.000
_cell.angle_alpha   90.00
_cell.angle_beta   90.00
_cell.angle_gamma   90.00
#
_symmetry.space_group_name_H-M   'P 1'
#
loop_
_entity.id
_entity.type
_entity.pdbx_description
1 polymer ?
#
loop_
_entity_poly.entity_id
_entity_poly.type
_entity_poly.pdbx_seq_one_letter_code
_entity_poly.pdbx_strand_id
1 'polypeptide(L)'
;MSLLFSPPPSLTGLSLHPHVHFSPSMSILRRLPLNLRTTRRRRLATVSAALRQDTAVWTPAPLSEVEHAAESLFHIAIDVSDAPDLAASHTLAGQYLQLRVPDAPKPSFLAIASPPKLAAARGVFEFLVKSVAGSTAEALCALKRGDVVELSQVMGNGFDIDRIHPPENFGTVLVFATGSGISPIRSLIESGFDAGKRSDVRLYYGARNLQRMAYQV
;
A
#
# COMPACT_ATOMS: atom_id res chain seq x y z
N MET A 1 -7.27 -2.19 -44.08
CA MET A 1 -6.85 -3.54 -43.68
C MET A 1 -7.55 -3.86 -42.37
N SER A 2 -8.58 -4.70 -42.45
CA SER A 2 -9.54 -4.97 -41.37
C SER A 2 -9.02 -6.13 -40.51
N LEU A 3 -8.91 -5.93 -39.21
CA LEU A 3 -8.53 -6.97 -38.25
C LEU A 3 -9.80 -7.55 -37.59
N LEU A 4 -10.02 -8.84 -37.83
CA LEU A 4 -11.10 -9.66 -37.29
C LEU A 4 -10.87 -9.94 -35.80
N PHE A 5 -11.87 -9.66 -34.97
CA PHE A 5 -11.96 -10.09 -33.58
C PHE A 5 -12.65 -11.46 -33.52
N SER A 6 -12.00 -12.44 -32.91
CA SER A 6 -12.62 -13.73 -32.56
C SER A 6 -13.31 -13.64 -31.19
N PRO A 7 -14.54 -14.17 -31.01
CA PRO A 7 -15.22 -14.19 -29.72
C PRO A 7 -14.81 -15.42 -28.86
N PRO A 8 -14.93 -15.33 -27.52
CA PRO A 8 -14.63 -16.44 -26.62
C PRO A 8 -15.77 -17.50 -26.59
N PRO A 9 -15.47 -18.76 -26.25
CA PRO A 9 -16.47 -19.82 -26.20
C PRO A 9 -17.33 -19.76 -24.93
N SER A 10 -18.62 -20.00 -25.12
CA SER A 10 -19.67 -20.11 -24.11
C SER A 10 -19.55 -21.42 -23.32
N LEU A 11 -19.50 -21.36 -21.99
CA LEU A 11 -19.66 -22.53 -21.11
C LEU A 11 -21.08 -22.57 -20.57
N THR A 12 -21.88 -23.48 -21.12
CA THR A 12 -23.21 -23.84 -20.60
C THR A 12 -23.11 -24.98 -19.58
N GLY A 13 -23.64 -24.72 -18.38
CA GLY A 13 -24.56 -25.61 -17.68
C GLY A 13 -24.02 -26.90 -17.05
N LEU A 14 -23.78 -26.86 -15.73
CA LEU A 14 -24.00 -28.00 -14.84
C LEU A 14 -24.60 -27.49 -13.52
N SER A 15 -25.87 -27.78 -13.30
CA SER A 15 -26.55 -27.74 -12.01
C SER A 15 -26.58 -29.16 -11.46
N LEU A 16 -26.28 -29.36 -10.16
CA LEU A 16 -27.14 -30.10 -9.22
C LEU A 16 -26.47 -30.30 -7.84
N HIS A 17 -27.20 -29.78 -6.85
CA HIS A 17 -27.41 -30.20 -5.46
C HIS A 17 -26.31 -30.25 -4.37
N PRO A 18 -26.67 -29.78 -3.14
CA PRO A 18 -25.81 -29.76 -1.96
C PRO A 18 -25.93 -31.07 -1.16
N HIS A 19 -24.79 -31.67 -0.82
CA HIS A 19 -24.72 -32.75 0.17
C HIS A 19 -24.23 -32.22 1.51
N VAL A 20 -25.19 -32.10 2.44
CA VAL A 20 -24.97 -31.93 3.87
C VAL A 20 -24.58 -33.29 4.45
N HIS A 21 -23.38 -33.40 5.02
CA HIS A 21 -23.01 -34.55 5.84
C HIS A 21 -22.59 -34.13 7.25
N PHE A 22 -23.42 -34.60 8.17
CA PHE A 22 -23.31 -34.61 9.63
C PHE A 22 -21.94 -35.12 10.12
N SER A 23 -21.36 -34.41 11.08
CA SER A 23 -20.30 -34.93 11.96
C SER A 23 -20.92 -35.66 13.16
N PRO A 24 -20.48 -36.88 13.54
CA PRO A 24 -20.85 -37.46 14.81
C PRO A 24 -19.86 -37.07 15.91
N SER A 25 -20.45 -36.49 16.96
CA SER A 25 -19.95 -36.37 18.32
C SER A 25 -19.55 -37.73 18.91
N MET A 26 -18.41 -37.79 19.61
CA MET A 26 -18.14 -38.80 20.64
C MET A 26 -17.40 -38.17 21.81
N SER A 27 -18.19 -37.82 22.82
CA SER A 27 -17.78 -37.49 24.17
C SER A 27 -17.50 -38.77 24.97
N ILE A 28 -16.28 -38.91 25.51
CA ILE A 28 -16.00 -39.83 26.61
C ILE A 28 -15.35 -39.03 27.74
N LEU A 29 -16.11 -38.88 28.82
CA LEU A 29 -15.66 -38.42 30.13
C LEU A 29 -14.63 -39.40 30.70
N ARG A 30 -13.50 -38.88 31.19
CA ARG A 30 -12.73 -39.53 32.25
C ARG A 30 -12.42 -38.53 33.36
N ARG A 31 -12.74 -38.97 34.59
CA ARG A 31 -12.75 -38.22 35.84
C ARG A 31 -11.33 -37.96 36.37
N LEU A 32 -11.20 -36.81 37.03
CA LEU A 32 -10.05 -36.30 37.80
C LEU A 32 -9.63 -37.21 38.96
N PRO A 33 -8.40 -37.01 39.48
CA PRO A 33 -8.34 -36.44 40.82
C PRO A 33 -7.47 -35.18 40.93
N LEU A 34 -7.85 -34.32 41.88
CA LEU A 34 -7.23 -33.07 42.27
C LEU A 34 -5.83 -33.25 42.87
N ASN A 35 -4.94 -32.30 42.60
CA ASN A 35 -3.95 -31.84 43.58
C ASN A 35 -3.80 -30.32 43.49
N LEU A 36 -4.19 -29.63 44.57
CA LEU A 36 -3.85 -28.24 44.80
C LEU A 36 -2.37 -28.13 45.17
N ARG A 37 -1.65 -27.16 44.58
CA ARG A 37 -1.01 -26.05 45.32
C ARG A 37 -0.14 -25.17 44.41
N THR A 38 -0.53 -23.89 44.36
CA THR A 38 0.31 -22.67 44.36
C THR A 38 1.41 -22.53 43.29
N THR A 39 1.22 -21.59 42.35
CA THR A 39 1.85 -20.26 42.44
C THR A 39 1.36 -19.35 41.31
N ARG A 40 1.01 -18.13 41.71
CA ARG A 40 0.49 -17.04 40.90
C ARG A 40 1.64 -16.40 40.12
N ARG A 41 1.75 -16.65 38.81
CA ARG A 41 2.52 -15.78 37.90
C ARG A 41 1.66 -15.40 36.70
N ARG A 42 0.86 -14.34 36.91
CA ARG A 42 0.35 -13.51 35.81
C ARG A 42 1.56 -12.92 35.09
N ARG A 43 1.85 -13.36 33.87
CA ARG A 43 2.61 -12.56 32.90
C ARG A 43 1.66 -12.21 31.77
N LEU A 44 0.93 -11.10 31.96
CA LEU A 44 0.31 -10.36 30.88
C LEU A 44 1.44 -9.66 30.13
N ALA A 45 1.89 -10.26 29.04
CA ALA A 45 2.77 -9.61 28.07
C ALA A 45 1.89 -9.07 26.93
N THR A 46 1.16 -7.98 27.19
CA THR A 46 0.33 -7.32 26.17
C THR A 46 0.15 -5.83 26.50
N VAL A 47 1.24 -5.07 26.56
CA VAL A 47 1.17 -3.58 26.60
C VAL A 47 2.27 -2.91 25.75
N SER A 48 3.15 -3.64 25.08
CA SER A 48 4.30 -3.02 24.39
C SER A 48 4.03 -2.49 22.97
N ALA A 49 2.87 -2.79 22.37
CA ALA A 49 2.57 -2.34 21.00
C ALA A 49 2.06 -0.89 20.92
N ALA A 50 1.34 -0.43 21.95
CA ALA A 50 0.75 0.92 21.96
C ALA A 50 1.78 2.01 22.34
N LEU A 51 2.82 1.68 23.10
CA LEU A 51 3.78 2.66 23.63
C LEU A 51 4.84 3.11 22.59
N ARG A 52 4.96 2.44 21.45
CA ARG A 52 5.93 2.83 20.39
C ARG A 52 5.44 3.97 19.49
N GLN A 53 4.19 4.40 19.63
CA GLN A 53 3.60 5.38 18.70
C GLN A 53 3.89 6.84 19.07
N ASP A 54 4.38 7.11 20.27
CA ASP A 54 4.53 8.46 20.83
C ASP A 54 5.96 9.02 20.76
N THR A 55 6.84 8.35 20.03
CA THR A 55 8.27 8.75 19.84
C THR A 55 8.60 9.10 18.41
N ALA A 56 7.64 9.01 17.48
CA ALA A 56 7.86 9.37 16.09
C ALA A 56 8.06 10.90 16.00
N VAL A 57 9.17 11.31 15.40
CA VAL A 57 9.39 12.72 15.00
C VAL A 57 8.45 13.02 13.84
N TRP A 58 7.59 14.01 14.03
CA TRP A 58 6.65 14.51 13.03
C TRP A 58 7.23 15.74 12.36
N THR A 59 7.25 15.73 11.03
CA THR A 59 7.80 16.80 10.20
C THR A 59 6.64 17.53 9.52
N PRO A 60 6.36 18.79 9.88
CA PRO A 60 5.38 19.60 9.18
C PRO A 60 5.84 19.88 7.74
N ALA A 61 4.95 19.70 6.76
CA ALA A 61 5.25 19.89 5.35
C ALA A 61 4.01 20.41 4.60
N PRO A 62 4.13 21.47 3.80
CA PRO A 62 3.01 22.01 3.04
C PRO A 62 2.71 21.17 1.80
N LEU A 63 1.43 21.09 1.45
CA LEU A 63 1.02 20.50 0.18
C LEU A 63 1.43 21.43 -0.96
N SER A 64 2.19 20.90 -1.90
CA SER A 64 2.53 21.60 -3.14
C SER A 64 1.48 21.34 -4.21
N GLU A 65 0.71 20.26 -4.18
CA GLU A 65 -0.31 19.98 -5.20
C GLU A 65 -1.43 19.07 -4.67
N VAL A 66 -2.66 19.31 -5.13
CA VAL A 66 -3.82 18.43 -4.90
C VAL A 66 -4.67 18.44 -6.16
N GLU A 67 -4.67 17.32 -6.89
CA GLU A 67 -5.40 17.18 -8.16
C GLU A 67 -6.17 15.86 -8.22
N HIS A 68 -7.24 15.83 -9.02
CA HIS A 68 -7.95 14.59 -9.31
C HIS A 68 -7.10 13.70 -10.22
N ALA A 69 -6.79 12.49 -9.75
CA ALA A 69 -6.09 11.48 -10.55
C ALA A 69 -7.05 10.51 -11.26
N ALA A 70 -8.22 10.25 -10.65
CA ALA A 70 -9.32 9.44 -11.16
C ALA A 70 -10.56 9.58 -10.25
N GLU A 71 -11.66 8.90 -10.54
CA GLU A 71 -12.84 8.90 -9.68
C GLU A 71 -12.49 8.43 -8.25
N SER A 72 -12.71 9.30 -7.27
CA SER A 72 -12.34 9.12 -5.85
C SER A 72 -10.84 8.95 -5.57
N LEU A 73 -9.95 9.24 -6.52
CA LEU A 73 -8.48 9.18 -6.37
C LEU A 73 -7.87 10.56 -6.63
N PHE A 74 -6.91 10.93 -5.80
CA PHE A 74 -6.24 12.21 -5.85
C PHE A 74 -4.72 12.02 -5.96
N HIS A 75 -4.10 12.81 -6.82
CA HIS A 75 -2.66 13.04 -6.82
C HIS A 75 -2.37 14.14 -5.81
N ILE A 76 -1.49 13.86 -4.85
CA ILE A 76 -1.11 14.82 -3.81
C ILE A 76 0.40 14.89 -3.76
N ALA A 77 0.94 16.09 -3.96
CA ALA A 77 2.36 16.37 -3.81
C ALA A 77 2.59 17.18 -2.53
N ILE A 78 3.64 16.81 -1.79
CA ILE A 78 4.03 17.45 -0.54
C ILE A 78 5.46 17.94 -0.68
N ASP A 79 5.67 19.21 -0.36
CA ASP A 79 6.97 19.84 -0.36
C ASP A 79 7.73 19.47 0.91
N VAL A 80 8.87 18.80 0.72
CA VAL A 80 9.81 18.39 1.77
C VAL A 80 11.18 19.02 1.56
N SER A 81 11.29 20.12 0.79
CA SER A 81 12.56 20.82 0.56
C SER A 81 13.20 21.33 1.85
N ASP A 82 12.37 21.73 2.81
CA ASP A 82 12.79 22.22 4.13
C ASP A 82 13.08 21.06 5.12
N ALA A 83 12.94 19.81 4.67
CA ALA A 83 13.19 18.60 5.45
C ALA A 83 14.13 17.62 4.70
N PRO A 84 15.39 18.03 4.44
CA PRO A 84 16.32 17.23 3.63
C PRO A 84 16.60 15.85 4.21
N ASP A 85 16.62 15.70 5.54
CA ASP A 85 16.81 14.39 6.19
C ASP A 85 15.63 13.44 5.91
N LEU A 86 14.41 13.97 5.92
CA LEU A 86 13.21 13.20 5.56
C LEU A 86 13.27 12.79 4.08
N ALA A 87 13.59 13.73 3.19
CA ALA A 87 13.72 13.46 1.76
C ALA A 87 14.80 12.38 1.49
N ALA A 88 15.95 12.48 2.17
CA ALA A 88 17.05 11.52 2.05
C ALA A 88 16.73 10.13 2.63
N SER A 89 15.77 10.03 3.56
CA SER A 89 15.33 8.74 4.12
C SER A 89 14.52 7.88 3.15
N HIS A 90 13.98 8.47 2.07
CA HIS A 90 13.33 7.74 0.99
C HIS A 90 14.37 7.19 0.01
N THR A 91 14.84 5.99 0.26
CA THR A 91 15.98 5.38 -0.44
C THR A 91 15.56 4.31 -1.46
N LEU A 92 14.40 3.68 -1.26
CA LEU A 92 13.92 2.57 -2.09
C LEU A 92 12.46 2.77 -2.49
N ALA A 93 12.14 2.45 -3.74
CA ALA A 93 10.76 2.38 -4.19
C ALA A 93 9.96 1.37 -3.37
N GLY A 94 8.68 1.67 -3.12
CA GLY A 94 7.80 0.82 -2.30
C GLY A 94 7.84 1.13 -0.81
N GLN A 95 8.65 2.11 -0.39
CA GLN A 95 8.57 2.67 0.95
C GLN A 95 7.29 3.50 1.16
N TYR A 96 6.96 3.70 2.43
CA TYR A 96 5.73 4.36 2.85
C TYR A 96 5.99 5.17 4.13
N LEU A 97 5.05 6.03 4.51
CA LEU A 97 5.12 6.76 5.77
C LEU A 97 3.74 6.90 6.41
N GLN A 98 3.69 7.42 7.63
CA GLN A 98 2.45 7.91 8.23
C GLN A 98 2.29 9.40 7.95
N LEU A 99 1.06 9.79 7.63
CA LEU A 99 0.65 11.18 7.44
C LEU A 99 -0.45 11.53 8.44
N ARG A 100 -0.31 12.67 9.11
CA ARG A 100 -1.36 13.30 9.93
C ARG A 100 -1.91 14.53 9.25
N VAL A 101 -3.23 14.64 9.23
CA VAL A 101 -3.93 15.87 8.90
C VAL A 101 -4.40 16.48 10.22
N PRO A 102 -4.26 17.80 10.41
CA PRO A 102 -4.83 18.48 11.57
C PRO A 102 -6.30 18.09 11.77
N ASP A 103 -6.72 17.89 13.02
CA ASP A 103 -8.10 17.52 13.40
C ASP A 103 -8.62 16.16 12.89
N ALA A 104 -7.80 15.38 12.17
CA ALA A 104 -8.14 14.01 11.80
C ALA A 104 -7.87 13.03 12.95
N PRO A 105 -8.71 12.00 13.15
CA PRO A 105 -8.69 11.17 14.35
C PRO A 105 -7.47 10.25 14.47
N LYS A 106 -6.79 9.93 13.36
CA LYS A 106 -5.62 9.04 13.35
C LYS A 106 -4.71 9.28 12.14
N PRO A 107 -3.40 8.97 12.25
CA PRO A 107 -2.53 8.97 11.08
C PRO A 107 -2.96 7.94 10.04
N SER A 108 -2.71 8.23 8.76
CA SER A 108 -2.89 7.30 7.65
C SER A 108 -1.53 6.80 7.15
N PHE A 109 -1.41 5.51 6.85
CA PHE A 109 -0.24 4.99 6.14
C PHE A 109 -0.41 5.20 4.65
N LEU A 110 0.57 5.83 4.00
CA LEU A 110 0.56 6.11 2.57
C LEU A 110 1.87 5.66 1.93
N ALA A 111 1.76 4.88 0.86
CA ALA A 111 2.89 4.51 0.03
C ALA A 111 3.31 5.69 -0.86
N ILE A 112 4.60 6.00 -0.86
CA ILE A 112 5.16 7.09 -1.65
C ILE A 112 5.11 6.67 -3.13
N ALA A 113 4.43 7.48 -3.94
CA ALA A 113 4.19 7.23 -5.36
C ALA A 113 5.38 7.66 -6.23
N SER A 114 6.10 8.70 -5.81
CA SER A 114 7.29 9.19 -6.49
C SER A 114 8.51 8.29 -6.25
N PRO A 115 9.50 8.23 -7.16
CA PRO A 115 10.75 7.52 -6.94
C PRO A 115 11.69 8.27 -5.97
N PRO A 116 12.61 7.57 -5.26
CA PRO A 116 13.68 8.18 -4.43
C PRO A 116 14.43 9.33 -5.09
N LYS A 117 14.73 9.20 -6.39
CA LYS A 117 15.44 10.23 -7.16
C LYS A 117 14.68 11.55 -7.25
N LEU A 118 13.35 11.52 -7.24
CA LEU A 118 12.55 12.75 -7.30
C LEU A 118 12.64 13.52 -5.97
N ALA A 119 12.57 12.80 -4.85
CA ALA A 119 12.76 13.39 -3.52
C ALA A 119 14.14 14.05 -3.40
N ALA A 120 15.20 13.36 -3.83
CA ALA A 120 16.56 13.90 -3.79
C ALA A 120 16.77 15.10 -4.73
N ALA A 121 16.14 15.11 -5.91
CA ALA A 121 16.33 16.15 -6.92
C ALA A 121 15.45 17.38 -6.73
N ARG A 122 14.24 17.21 -6.17
CA ARG A 122 13.22 18.26 -6.11
C ARG A 122 12.66 18.52 -4.72
N GLY A 123 13.00 17.69 -3.72
CA GLY A 123 12.42 17.82 -2.38
C GLY A 123 10.92 17.60 -2.36
N VAL A 124 10.39 16.66 -3.16
CA VAL A 124 8.95 16.39 -3.23
C VAL A 124 8.66 14.91 -2.98
N PHE A 125 7.63 14.65 -2.18
CA PHE A 125 6.95 13.35 -2.14
C PHE A 125 5.59 13.44 -2.82
N GLU A 126 5.31 12.48 -3.69
CA GLU A 126 4.00 12.36 -4.33
C GLU A 126 3.25 11.14 -3.81
N PHE A 127 1.93 11.23 -3.74
CA PHE A 127 1.04 10.19 -3.24
C PHE A 127 -0.18 10.04 -4.14
N LEU A 128 -0.68 8.81 -4.26
CA LEU A 128 -1.99 8.52 -4.83
C LEU A 128 -2.94 8.14 -3.70
N VAL A 129 -3.88 9.02 -3.38
CA VAL A 129 -4.76 8.89 -2.22
C VAL A 129 -6.18 8.62 -2.66
N LYS A 130 -6.77 7.54 -2.14
CA LYS A 130 -8.19 7.25 -2.33
C LYS A 130 -8.99 7.93 -1.24
N SER A 131 -9.92 8.80 -1.61
CA SER A 131 -10.85 9.37 -0.65
C SER A 131 -11.82 8.29 -0.17
N VAL A 132 -11.92 8.15 1.16
CA VAL A 132 -12.80 7.20 1.84
C VAL A 132 -13.54 7.97 2.94
N ALA A 133 -14.87 7.97 2.88
CA ALA A 133 -15.72 8.72 3.79
C ALA A 133 -15.39 8.43 5.27
N GLY A 134 -15.28 9.49 6.07
CA GLY A 134 -14.96 9.45 7.49
C GLY A 134 -13.50 9.08 7.81
N SER A 135 -12.59 9.20 6.85
CA SER A 135 -11.17 8.85 7.04
C SER A 135 -10.24 10.05 6.93
N THR A 136 -9.04 9.91 7.47
CA THR A 136 -7.92 10.86 7.26
C THR A 136 -7.60 11.05 5.78
N ALA A 137 -7.82 10.04 4.94
CA ALA A 137 -7.62 10.18 3.50
C ALA A 137 -8.67 11.09 2.85
N GLU A 138 -9.93 11.08 3.32
CA GLU A 138 -10.92 12.06 2.88
C GLU A 138 -10.55 13.48 3.32
N ALA A 139 -10.15 13.65 4.58
CA ALA A 139 -9.69 14.94 5.08
C ALA A 139 -8.48 15.47 4.28
N LEU A 140 -7.51 14.61 4.00
CA LEU A 140 -6.34 14.94 3.18
C LEU A 140 -6.73 15.38 1.76
N CYS A 141 -7.65 14.67 1.10
CA CYS A 141 -8.11 15.03 -0.24
C CYS A 141 -8.93 16.33 -0.29
N ALA A 142 -9.39 16.83 0.86
CA ALA A 142 -10.11 18.10 0.96
C ALA A 142 -9.19 19.31 1.19
N LEU A 143 -7.90 19.08 1.47
CA LEU A 143 -6.89 20.11 1.61
C LEU A 143 -6.56 20.77 0.27
N LYS A 144 -5.85 21.89 0.34
CA LYS A 144 -5.40 22.69 -0.80
C LYS A 144 -3.90 22.94 -0.72
N ARG A 145 -3.33 23.40 -1.84
CA ARG A 145 -1.95 23.89 -1.89
C ARG A 145 -1.71 24.89 -0.75
N GLY A 146 -0.62 24.69 0.00
CA GLY A 146 -0.22 25.51 1.14
C GLY A 146 -0.74 25.03 2.50
N ASP A 147 -1.78 24.19 2.54
CA ASP A 147 -2.18 23.54 3.78
C ASP A 147 -1.07 22.60 4.26
N VAL A 148 -0.91 22.49 5.59
CA VAL A 148 0.20 21.76 6.21
C VAL A 148 -0.28 20.43 6.78
N VAL A 149 0.49 19.38 6.51
CA VAL A 149 0.34 18.05 7.12
C VAL A 149 1.61 17.69 7.88
N GLU A 150 1.55 16.66 8.72
CA GLU A 150 2.74 16.15 9.39
C GLU A 150 3.11 14.76 8.86
N LEU A 151 4.38 14.57 8.53
CA LEU A 151 4.94 13.33 8.04
C LEU A 151 5.79 12.65 9.11
N SER A 152 5.62 11.34 9.27
CA SER A 152 6.61 10.54 9.99
C SER A 152 7.87 10.36 9.16
N GLN A 153 8.89 9.75 9.76
CA GLN A 153 10.00 9.17 9.01
C GLN A 153 9.51 8.15 7.97
N VAL A 154 10.28 7.96 6.90
CA VAL A 154 10.03 6.93 5.90
C VAL A 154 10.23 5.54 6.50
N MET A 155 9.37 4.61 6.11
CA MET A 155 9.26 3.26 6.63
C MET A 155 9.25 2.24 5.49
N GLY A 156 9.50 0.98 5.86
CA GLY A 156 9.48 -0.15 4.94
C GLY A 156 10.83 -0.39 4.26
N ASN A 157 11.04 -1.63 3.82
CA ASN A 157 12.28 -2.06 3.17
C ASN A 157 12.27 -1.84 1.65
N GLY A 158 11.21 -1.23 1.11
CA GLY A 158 11.00 -1.10 -0.33
C GLY A 158 10.90 -2.45 -1.07
N PHE A 159 10.98 -2.38 -2.40
CA PHE A 159 11.13 -3.54 -3.26
C PHE A 159 12.62 -3.90 -3.39
N ASP A 160 12.95 -5.16 -3.11
CA ASP A 160 14.29 -5.71 -3.27
C ASP A 160 14.53 -6.13 -4.72
N ILE A 161 14.98 -5.18 -5.54
CA ILE A 161 15.21 -5.36 -6.98
C ILE A 161 16.49 -6.13 -7.28
N ASP A 162 17.43 -6.19 -6.33
CA ASP A 162 18.67 -6.95 -6.49
C ASP A 162 18.39 -8.46 -6.61
N ARG A 163 17.31 -8.94 -6.00
CA ARG A 163 16.85 -10.34 -6.14
C ARG A 163 16.47 -10.75 -7.56
N ILE A 164 16.24 -9.78 -8.44
CA ILE A 164 15.89 -10.02 -9.84
C ILE A 164 16.97 -9.48 -10.80
N HIS A 165 18.19 -9.24 -10.29
CA HIS A 165 19.37 -8.86 -11.07
C HIS A 165 20.31 -10.07 -11.29
N PRO A 166 21.01 -10.17 -12.43
CA PRO A 166 20.91 -9.30 -13.60
C PRO A 166 19.68 -9.67 -14.48
N PRO A 167 19.14 -8.74 -15.28
CA PRO A 167 17.91 -8.95 -16.08
C PRO A 167 17.89 -10.22 -16.92
N GLU A 168 19.05 -10.69 -17.41
CA GLU A 168 19.21 -11.87 -18.26
C GLU A 168 18.83 -13.16 -17.54
N ASN A 169 18.98 -13.20 -16.21
CA ASN A 169 18.60 -14.35 -15.38
C ASN A 169 17.11 -14.36 -15.03
N PHE A 170 16.41 -13.25 -15.22
CA PHE A 170 15.02 -13.02 -14.81
C PHE A 170 14.26 -12.33 -15.93
N GLY A 171 14.15 -13.02 -17.07
CA GLY A 171 13.57 -12.50 -18.30
C GLY A 171 12.11 -12.06 -18.18
N THR A 172 11.34 -12.65 -17.27
CA THR A 172 9.93 -12.29 -17.00
C THR A 172 9.74 -11.71 -15.61
N VAL A 173 9.17 -10.51 -15.53
CA VAL A 173 8.75 -9.87 -14.29
C VAL A 173 7.27 -9.53 -14.37
N LEU A 174 6.48 -10.09 -13.45
CA LEU A 174 5.05 -9.82 -13.37
C LEU A 174 4.78 -8.91 -12.17
N VAL A 175 4.16 -7.77 -12.44
CA VAL A 175 3.81 -6.77 -11.43
C VAL A 175 2.29 -6.71 -11.33
N PHE A 176 1.75 -6.81 -10.12
CA PHE A 176 0.31 -6.78 -9.88
C PHE A 176 -0.04 -5.58 -9.01
N ALA A 177 -1.02 -4.80 -9.44
CA ALA A 177 -1.53 -3.67 -8.69
C ALA A 177 -3.06 -3.66 -8.74
N THR A 178 -3.70 -3.17 -7.68
CA THR A 178 -5.14 -2.89 -7.70
C THR A 178 -5.47 -1.55 -7.06
N GLY A 179 -6.35 -0.76 -7.70
CA GLY A 179 -6.76 0.55 -7.20
C GLY A 179 -5.57 1.47 -6.86
N SER A 180 -5.55 2.03 -5.65
CA SER A 180 -4.45 2.88 -5.14
C SER A 180 -3.17 2.10 -4.83
N GLY A 181 -3.21 0.76 -4.83
CA GLY A 181 -2.03 -0.10 -4.72
C GLY A 181 -1.05 0.05 -5.89
N ILE A 182 -1.41 0.78 -6.94
CA ILE A 182 -0.49 1.20 -8.00
C ILE A 182 0.53 2.25 -7.53
N SER A 183 0.29 2.94 -6.41
CA SER A 183 1.17 3.99 -5.87
C SER A 183 2.64 3.54 -5.74
N PRO A 184 2.98 2.50 -4.95
CA PRO A 184 4.37 2.04 -4.83
C PRO A 184 4.91 1.46 -6.15
N ILE A 185 4.04 0.96 -7.04
CA ILE A 185 4.43 0.42 -8.34
C ILE A 185 4.86 1.51 -9.30
N ARG A 186 4.22 2.69 -9.27
CA ARG A 186 4.70 3.87 -10.00
C ARG A 186 6.12 4.24 -9.56
N SER A 187 6.35 4.32 -8.25
CA SER A 187 7.68 4.58 -7.69
C SER A 187 8.71 3.56 -8.18
N LEU A 188 8.34 2.28 -8.24
CA LEU A 188 9.20 1.22 -8.76
C LEU A 188 9.53 1.37 -10.25
N ILE A 189 8.50 1.59 -11.08
CA ILE A 189 8.66 1.75 -12.53
C ILE A 189 9.56 2.96 -12.83
N GLU A 190 9.29 4.11 -12.19
CA GLU A 190 10.05 5.35 -12.40
C GLU A 190 11.46 5.30 -11.77
N SER A 191 11.69 4.45 -10.77
CA SER A 191 13.04 4.21 -10.23
C SER A 191 13.93 3.44 -11.20
N GLY A 192 13.33 2.76 -12.18
CA GLY A 192 14.03 2.13 -13.29
C GLY A 192 14.61 0.77 -12.93
N PHE A 193 13.77 -0.26 -12.73
CA PHE A 193 14.22 -1.66 -12.61
C PHE A 193 14.58 -2.30 -13.97
N ASP A 194 15.06 -1.48 -14.92
CA ASP A 194 15.43 -1.86 -16.27
C ASP A 194 14.31 -2.54 -17.07
N ALA A 195 13.07 -2.06 -16.92
CA ALA A 195 11.91 -2.63 -17.61
C ALA A 195 12.05 -2.70 -19.13
N GLY A 196 12.82 -1.77 -19.73
CA GLY A 196 13.14 -1.78 -21.18
C GLY A 196 14.29 -2.70 -21.60
N LYS A 197 15.09 -3.24 -20.66
CA LYS A 197 16.16 -4.21 -20.96
C LYS A 197 15.74 -5.66 -20.66
N ARG A 198 14.69 -5.83 -19.84
CA ARG A 198 14.04 -7.12 -19.60
C ARG A 198 13.14 -7.45 -20.79
N SER A 199 13.19 -8.70 -21.26
CA SER A 199 12.41 -9.12 -22.42
C SER A 199 10.90 -9.15 -22.14
N ASP A 200 10.46 -9.27 -20.89
CA ASP A 200 9.04 -9.39 -20.55
C ASP A 200 8.66 -8.85 -19.16
N VAL A 201 8.60 -7.52 -19.00
CA VAL A 201 7.95 -6.90 -17.83
C VAL A 201 6.48 -6.64 -18.13
N ARG A 202 5.59 -7.17 -17.29
CA ARG A 202 4.14 -6.98 -17.42
C ARG A 202 3.52 -6.42 -16.16
N LEU A 203 2.78 -5.33 -16.30
CA LEU A 203 1.92 -4.81 -15.26
C LEU A 203 0.47 -5.29 -15.49
N TYR A 204 -0.06 -6.01 -14.51
CA TYR A 204 -1.47 -6.34 -14.39
C TYR A 204 -2.12 -5.36 -13.41
N TYR A 205 -2.81 -4.36 -13.94
CA TYR A 205 -3.45 -3.32 -13.14
C TYR A 205 -4.97 -3.46 -13.13
N GLY A 206 -5.51 -3.85 -11.98
CA GLY A 206 -6.95 -4.00 -11.76
C GLY A 206 -7.58 -2.74 -11.16
N ALA A 207 -8.67 -2.28 -11.76
CA ALA A 207 -9.57 -1.28 -11.18
C ALA A 207 -11.02 -1.74 -11.32
N ARG A 208 -11.93 -1.17 -10.52
CA ARG A 208 -13.36 -1.51 -10.58
C ARG A 208 -13.98 -1.16 -11.94
N ASN A 209 -13.52 -0.06 -12.53
CA ASN A 209 -13.86 0.44 -13.86
C ASN A 209 -12.74 1.37 -14.32
N LEU A 210 -12.78 1.81 -15.58
CA LEU A 210 -11.78 2.73 -16.14
C LEU A 210 -11.82 4.09 -15.44
N GLN A 211 -12.98 4.60 -15.02
CA GLN A 211 -13.09 5.90 -14.35
C GLN A 211 -12.30 5.95 -13.02
N ARG A 212 -12.09 4.79 -12.37
CA ARG A 212 -11.34 4.64 -11.12
C ARG A 212 -9.89 4.15 -11.32
N MET A 213 -9.41 4.10 -12.55
CA MET A 213 -8.04 3.72 -12.87
C MET A 213 -7.16 4.98 -12.93
N ALA A 214 -6.21 5.13 -12.01
CA ALA A 214 -5.26 6.23 -12.07
C ALA A 214 -4.20 5.97 -13.15
N TYR A 215 -3.49 7.01 -13.59
CA TYR A 215 -2.38 6.89 -14.55
C TYR A 215 -2.76 6.21 -15.87
N GLN A 216 -3.99 6.46 -16.35
CA GLN A 216 -4.35 6.20 -17.73
C GLN A 216 -3.61 7.22 -18.61
N VAL A 217 -2.77 6.71 -19.53
CA VAL A 217 -2.13 7.50 -20.58
C VAL A 217 -3.12 7.85 -21.69
#